data_AF-X1AY19-F1
#
_entry.id   AF-X1AY19-F1
#
_cell.length_a   1.000
_cell.length_b   1.000
_cell.length_c   1.000
_cell.angle_alpha   90.00
_cell.angle_beta   90.00
_cell.angle_gamma   90.00
#
_symmetry.space_group_name_H-M   'P 1'
#
loop_
_entity.id
_entity.type
_entity.pdbx_description
1 polymer ?
#
loop_
_entity_poly.entity_id
_entity_poly.type
_entity_poly.pdbx_seq_one_letter_code
_entity_poly.pdbx_strand_id
1 'polypeptide(L)'
;MKEAMLYEKVGNKKVQCNLCAHRCKINEGKKGICLVRENRDGILYTLVYGRTISQAIDPIEKKPLFNFYPGTTAYSIATVGLFEAFTPKHVKKYANLSGEIENAFKNYIKSIHYGRVVGSVSLNLY
;
A
#
# COMPACT_ATOMS: atom_id res chain seq x y z
N MET A 1 -3.99 -0.99 -12.88
CA MET A 1 -3.04 -2.13 -12.90
C MET A 1 -1.73 -1.58 -13.43
N LYS A 2 -0.59 -1.92 -12.84
CA LYS A 2 0.73 -1.41 -13.23
C LYS A 2 1.75 -2.53 -13.19
N GLU A 3 2.72 -2.53 -14.09
CA GLU A 3 3.83 -3.47 -14.06
C GLU A 3 4.67 -3.27 -12.79
N ALA A 4 5.12 -4.37 -12.18
CA ALA A 4 5.97 -4.35 -11.00
C ALA A 4 7.43 -4.14 -11.41
N MET A 5 8.18 -3.38 -10.62
CA MET A 5 9.53 -2.95 -11.01
C MET A 5 10.64 -3.94 -10.67
N LEU A 6 10.43 -4.82 -9.66
CA LEU A 6 11.49 -5.65 -9.10
C LEU A 6 11.12 -7.14 -9.16
N TYR A 7 11.30 -7.73 -10.35
CA TYR A 7 11.12 -9.15 -10.60
C TYR A 7 12.02 -9.63 -11.73
N GLU A 8 12.28 -10.93 -11.77
CA GLU A 8 13.06 -11.58 -12.82
C GLU A 8 12.21 -12.57 -13.60
N LYS A 9 12.46 -12.71 -14.90
CA LYS A 9 11.84 -13.74 -15.74
C LYS A 9 12.70 -15.01 -15.64
N VAL A 10 12.11 -16.10 -15.16
CA VAL A 10 12.81 -17.37 -14.87
C VAL A 10 12.52 -18.47 -15.90
N GLY A 11 11.99 -18.10 -17.08
CA GLY A 11 11.66 -19.03 -18.18
C GLY A 11 10.25 -19.61 -18.08
N ASN A 12 9.73 -20.18 -19.17
CA ASN A 12 8.37 -20.75 -19.26
C ASN A 12 7.25 -19.80 -18.75
N LYS A 13 7.34 -18.52 -19.11
CA LYS A 13 6.46 -17.44 -18.61
C LYS A 13 6.38 -17.34 -17.07
N LYS A 14 7.34 -17.89 -16.34
CA LYS A 14 7.42 -17.82 -14.88
C LYS A 14 8.19 -16.59 -14.45
N VAL A 15 7.79 -16.01 -13.31
CA VAL A 15 8.46 -14.84 -12.74
C VAL A 15 8.89 -15.09 -11.29
N GLN A 16 10.02 -14.52 -10.92
CA GLN A 16 10.57 -14.49 -9.58
C GLN A 16 10.37 -13.08 -9.03
N CYS A 17 9.41 -12.92 -8.11
CA CYS A 17 9.08 -11.64 -7.49
C CYS A 17 10.11 -11.34 -6.39
N ASN A 18 10.80 -10.21 -6.47
CA ASN A 18 11.80 -9.79 -5.48
C ASN A 18 11.34 -8.56 -4.66
N LEU A 19 10.04 -8.23 -4.70
CA LEU A 19 9.47 -7.06 -4.01
C LEU A 19 9.31 -7.21 -2.49
N CYS A 20 9.34 -8.43 -1.95
CA CYS A 20 9.28 -8.69 -0.52
C CYS A 20 10.13 -9.90 -0.14
N ALA A 21 10.31 -10.10 1.17
CA ALA A 21 11.15 -11.17 1.71
C ALA A 21 10.73 -12.60 1.28
N HIS A 22 9.47 -12.81 0.89
CA HIS A 22 8.97 -14.12 0.46
C HIS A 22 9.53 -14.60 -0.88
N ARG A 23 10.09 -13.70 -1.71
CA ARG A 23 10.76 -14.07 -2.97
C ARG A 23 9.96 -15.08 -3.82
N CYS A 24 8.70 -14.78 -4.10
CA CYS A 24 7.76 -15.75 -4.67
C CYS A 24 8.11 -16.14 -6.12
N LYS A 25 8.09 -17.43 -6.43
CA LYS A 25 8.06 -17.97 -7.80
C LYS A 25 6.63 -18.11 -8.28
N ILE A 26 6.22 -17.29 -9.24
CA ILE A 26 4.83 -17.18 -9.70
C ILE A 26 4.72 -17.73 -11.13
N ASN A 27 3.95 -18.80 -11.29
CA ASN A 27 3.64 -19.36 -12.61
C ASN A 27 2.68 -18.45 -13.39
N GLU A 28 2.59 -18.65 -14.70
CA GLU A 28 1.64 -17.94 -15.57
C GLU A 28 0.20 -18.02 -15.04
N GLY A 29 -0.52 -16.90 -15.06
CA GLY A 29 -1.89 -16.77 -14.56
C GLY A 29 -2.06 -16.94 -13.04
N LYS A 30 -0.97 -17.07 -12.27
CA LYS A 30 -1.02 -17.21 -10.82
C LYS A 30 -0.66 -15.91 -10.11
N LYS A 31 -0.97 -15.87 -8.81
CA LYS A 31 -0.67 -14.78 -7.90
C LYS A 31 0.37 -15.20 -6.88
N GLY A 32 1.15 -14.25 -6.40
CA GLY A 32 2.02 -14.47 -5.23
C GLY A 32 1.20 -14.63 -3.95
N ILE A 33 1.87 -15.04 -2.87
CA ILE A 33 1.26 -15.15 -1.52
C ILE A 33 0.58 -13.83 -1.10
N CYS A 34 1.11 -12.67 -1.52
CA CYS A 34 0.48 -11.38 -1.22
C CYS A 34 -0.91 -11.16 -1.86
N LEU A 35 -1.36 -12.04 -2.77
CA LEU A 35 -2.62 -11.99 -3.53
C LEU A 35 -2.86 -10.76 -4.42
N VAL A 36 -1.95 -9.79 -4.38
CA VAL A 36 -2.05 -8.51 -5.09
C VAL A 36 -1.07 -8.37 -6.24
N ARG A 37 -0.19 -9.36 -6.43
CA ARG A 37 0.73 -9.44 -7.56
C ARG A 37 0.42 -10.68 -8.39
N GLU A 38 0.19 -10.47 -9.68
CA GLU A 38 -0.25 -11.49 -10.63
C GLU A 38 0.72 -11.54 -11.81
N ASN A 39 1.09 -12.75 -12.21
CA ASN A 39 1.89 -12.96 -13.42
C ASN A 39 0.95 -13.14 -14.61
N ARG A 40 1.12 -12.30 -15.63
CA ARG A 40 0.39 -12.36 -16.91
C ARG A 40 1.37 -12.29 -18.06
N ASP A 41 1.37 -13.32 -18.87
CA ASP A 41 2.29 -13.53 -20.00
C ASP A 41 3.77 -13.33 -19.64
N GLY A 42 4.18 -13.80 -18.46
CA GLY A 42 5.54 -13.62 -17.95
C GLY A 42 5.87 -12.19 -17.52
N ILE A 43 4.87 -11.34 -17.33
CA ILE A 43 4.99 -9.98 -16.80
C ILE A 43 4.28 -9.90 -15.45
N LEU A 44 4.99 -9.42 -14.43
CA LEU A 44 4.42 -9.30 -13.09
C LEU A 44 3.68 -7.96 -12.96
N TYR A 45 2.39 -8.01 -12.67
CA TYR A 45 1.56 -6.83 -12.45
C TYR A 45 1.13 -6.69 -10.99
N THR A 46 1.04 -5.45 -10.52
CA THR A 46 0.32 -5.10 -9.28
C THR A 46 -1.14 -4.76 -9.56
N LEU A 47 -2.02 -5.38 -8.78
CA LEU A 47 -3.48 -5.21 -8.85
C LEU A 47 -3.98 -4.03 -7.99
N VAL A 48 -3.11 -3.48 -7.13
CA VAL A 48 -3.47 -2.48 -6.11
C VAL A 48 -2.80 -1.12 -6.34
N TYR A 49 -2.16 -0.92 -7.50
CA TYR A 49 -1.61 0.39 -7.83
C TYR A 49 -2.69 1.47 -7.81
N GLY A 50 -2.48 2.53 -7.03
CA GLY A 50 -3.43 3.62 -6.84
C GLY A 50 -4.66 3.27 -5.99
N ARG A 51 -4.66 2.12 -5.29
CA ARG A 51 -5.79 1.65 -4.47
C ARG A 51 -5.41 1.58 -3.00
N THR A 52 -5.79 2.60 -2.24
CA THR A 52 -5.56 2.71 -0.80
C THR A 52 -6.83 2.35 -0.04
N ILE A 53 -6.68 1.65 1.08
CA ILE A 53 -7.79 1.24 1.95
C ILE A 53 -7.79 1.92 3.32
N SER A 54 -6.66 2.51 3.71
CA SER A 54 -6.52 3.22 4.97
C SER A 54 -5.48 4.32 4.85
N GLN A 55 -5.75 5.42 5.53
CA GLN A 55 -4.84 6.53 5.71
C GLN A 55 -4.93 7.03 7.16
N ALA A 56 -3.81 7.46 7.72
CA ALA A 56 -3.76 7.99 9.07
C ALA A 56 -2.64 9.02 9.20
N ILE A 57 -2.89 10.06 10.00
CA ILE A 57 -1.87 10.98 10.49
C ILE A 57 -1.73 10.66 11.98
N ASP A 58 -0.59 10.07 12.36
CA ASP A 58 -0.27 9.73 13.75
C ASP A 58 1.06 10.41 14.13
N PRO A 59 1.32 10.68 15.42
CA PRO A 59 2.67 11.01 15.90
C PRO A 59 3.67 9.91 15.51
N ILE A 60 4.90 10.31 15.18
CA ILE A 60 5.95 9.39 14.74
C ILE A 60 6.31 8.35 15.81
N GLU A 61 6.13 8.69 17.09
CA GLU A 61 6.40 7.84 18.26
C GLU A 61 5.50 6.59 18.31
N LYS A 62 4.35 6.60 17.62
CA LYS A 62 3.49 5.42 17.49
C LYS A 62 4.06 4.39 16.51
N LYS A 63 4.98 4.79 15.63
CA LYS A 63 5.60 3.90 14.63
C LYS A 63 6.80 3.19 15.26
N PRO A 64 7.10 1.94 14.84
CA PRO A 64 8.22 1.17 15.37
C PRO A 64 9.57 1.67 14.81
N LEU A 65 9.88 2.95 15.02
CA LEU A 65 11.10 3.63 14.57
C LEU A 65 11.78 4.30 15.77
N PHE A 66 13.03 3.94 16.05
CA PHE A 66 13.76 4.47 17.21
C PHE A 66 14.39 5.83 16.89
N ASN A 67 14.08 6.84 17.71
CA ASN A 67 14.61 8.21 17.62
C ASN A 67 14.52 8.83 16.20
N PHE A 68 13.42 8.57 15.49
CA PHE A 68 13.21 9.08 14.14
C PHE A 68 12.32 10.34 14.20
N TYR A 69 12.91 11.52 14.00
CA TYR A 69 12.24 12.83 13.99
C TYR A 69 11.22 13.07 15.15
N PRO A 70 11.65 13.05 16.43
CA PRO A 70 10.74 13.20 17.57
C PRO A 70 9.88 14.48 17.51
N GLY A 71 8.63 14.39 17.98
CA GLY A 71 7.66 15.48 18.01
C GLY A 71 6.96 15.76 16.67
N THR A 72 7.27 14.98 15.62
CA THR A 72 6.66 15.14 14.30
C THR A 72 5.50 14.16 14.06
N THR A 73 4.71 14.41 13.03
CA THR A 73 3.65 13.51 12.57
C THR A 73 4.09 12.72 11.34
N ALA A 74 3.49 11.56 11.16
CA ALA A 74 3.71 10.68 10.01
C ALA A 74 2.39 10.45 9.26
N TYR A 75 2.37 10.77 7.96
CA TYR A 75 1.28 10.38 7.07
C TYR A 75 1.47 8.94 6.60
N SER A 76 0.59 8.05 7.06
CA SER A 76 0.59 6.62 6.73
C SER A 76 -0.48 6.31 5.72
N ILE A 77 -0.15 5.50 4.71
CA ILE A 77 -1.09 4.96 3.73
C ILE A 77 -0.93 3.45 3.64
N ALA A 78 -2.04 2.73 3.45
CA ALA A 78 -2.03 1.27 3.30
C ALA A 78 -2.91 0.84 2.12
N THR A 79 -2.40 -0.13 1.35
CA THR A 79 -3.15 -0.79 0.26
C THR A 79 -3.55 -2.19 0.68
N VAL A 80 -4.45 -2.82 -0.08
CA VAL A 80 -4.74 -4.25 0.10
C VAL A 80 -3.46 -5.08 -0.09
N GLY A 81 -3.31 -6.12 0.72
CA GLY A 81 -2.23 -7.10 0.70
C GLY A 81 -2.61 -8.28 1.60
N LEU A 82 -1.71 -9.24 1.80
CA LEU A 82 -1.96 -10.31 2.77
C LEU A 82 -1.83 -9.75 4.19
N PHE A 83 -2.97 -9.50 4.80
CA PHE A 83 -3.21 -9.49 6.24
C PHE A 83 -4.27 -10.58 6.44
N GLU A 84 -4.06 -11.54 7.35
CA GLU A 84 -4.99 -12.67 7.57
C GLU A 84 -6.44 -12.23 7.86
N ALA A 85 -6.68 -10.95 8.19
CA ALA A 85 -7.98 -10.38 8.51
C ALA A 85 -8.82 -9.86 7.31
N PHE A 86 -8.29 -9.73 6.09
CA PHE A 86 -9.03 -9.11 4.97
C PHE A 86 -9.58 -10.15 3.96
N THR A 87 -10.84 -10.54 4.15
CA THR A 87 -11.60 -11.33 3.16
C THR A 87 -11.91 -10.54 1.88
N PRO A 88 -12.03 -11.19 0.71
CA PRO A 88 -12.29 -10.55 -0.59
C PRO A 88 -13.53 -9.63 -0.64
N LYS A 89 -14.50 -9.82 0.26
CA LYS A 89 -15.72 -9.02 0.35
C LYS A 89 -15.46 -7.54 0.68
N HIS A 90 -14.40 -7.24 1.43
CA HIS A 90 -14.08 -5.86 1.83
C HIS A 90 -13.36 -5.06 0.74
N VAL A 91 -12.68 -5.73 -0.19
CA VAL A 91 -11.82 -5.10 -1.21
C VAL A 91 -12.60 -4.20 -2.19
N LYS A 92 -13.87 -4.52 -2.49
CA LYS A 92 -14.70 -3.69 -3.39
C LYS A 92 -15.10 -2.34 -2.78
N LYS A 93 -15.30 -2.26 -1.45
CA LYS A 93 -15.76 -1.03 -0.78
C LYS A 93 -14.69 0.08 -0.79
N TYR A 94 -13.42 -0.30 -0.71
CA TYR A 94 -12.31 0.64 -0.48
C TYR A 94 -11.46 0.93 -1.73
N ALA A 95 -11.82 0.38 -2.90
CA ALA A 95 -10.98 0.47 -4.11
C ALA A 95 -10.93 1.87 -4.77
N ASN A 96 -11.79 2.81 -4.34
CA ASN A 96 -12.03 4.08 -5.06
C ASN A 96 -11.54 5.35 -4.31
N LEU A 97 -10.71 5.25 -3.28
CA LEU A 97 -10.26 6.42 -2.49
C LEU A 97 -9.18 7.31 -3.15
N SER A 98 -8.92 7.18 -4.46
CA SER A 98 -7.80 7.87 -5.12
C SER A 98 -7.76 9.39 -4.93
N GLY A 99 -8.91 10.08 -5.01
CA GLY A 99 -9.00 11.53 -4.79
C GLY A 99 -8.91 11.97 -3.33
N GLU A 100 -9.35 11.13 -2.40
CA GLU A 100 -9.26 11.41 -0.95
C GLU A 100 -7.81 11.38 -0.47
N ILE A 101 -6.98 10.48 -1.02
CA ILE A 101 -5.55 10.40 -0.74
C ILE A 101 -4.85 11.68 -1.20
N GLU A 102 -5.16 12.16 -2.39
CA GLU A 102 -4.50 13.35 -2.95
C GLU A 102 -4.80 14.60 -2.12
N ASN A 103 -6.05 14.74 -1.68
CA ASN A 103 -6.46 15.84 -0.79
C ASN A 103 -5.83 15.71 0.61
N ALA A 104 -5.79 14.50 1.19
CA ALA A 104 -5.14 14.27 2.48
C ALA A 104 -3.64 14.55 2.43
N PHE A 105 -2.96 14.15 1.35
CA PHE A 105 -1.55 14.44 1.14
C PHE A 105 -1.28 15.95 0.97
N LYS A 106 -2.10 16.66 0.18
CA LYS A 106 -2.03 18.13 0.06
C LYS A 106 -2.25 18.82 1.41
N ASN A 107 -3.19 18.34 2.21
CA ASN A 107 -3.46 18.87 3.55
C ASN A 107 -2.32 18.59 4.53
N TYR A 108 -1.70 17.41 4.46
CA TYR A 108 -0.51 17.07 5.25
C TYR A 108 0.71 17.93 4.88
N ILE A 109 0.95 18.15 3.58
CA ILE A 109 2.01 19.07 3.14
C ILE A 109 1.76 20.49 3.66
N LYS A 110 0.51 20.97 3.57
CA LYS A 110 0.13 22.25 4.17
C LYS A 110 0.37 22.26 5.68
N SER A 111 0.01 21.20 6.41
CA SER A 111 0.21 21.17 7.87
C SER A 111 1.67 21.21 8.28
N ILE A 112 2.56 20.56 7.53
CA ILE A 112 4.01 20.66 7.73
C ILE A 112 4.49 22.09 7.44
N HIS A 113 4.06 22.67 6.33
CA HIS A 113 4.53 24.00 5.90
C HIS A 113 4.06 25.14 6.82
N TYR A 114 2.89 24.98 7.47
CA TYR A 114 2.30 25.97 8.36
C TYR A 114 2.41 25.63 9.87
N GLY A 115 3.17 24.59 10.24
CA GLY A 115 3.46 24.25 11.65
C GLY A 115 2.25 23.84 12.50
N ARG A 116 1.15 23.37 11.90
CA ARG A 116 -0.08 22.98 12.62
C ARG A 116 -0.16 21.46 12.79
N VAL A 117 -0.24 20.97 14.03
CA VAL A 117 -0.53 19.56 14.36
C VAL A 117 -2.01 19.29 14.07
N VAL A 118 -2.32 18.57 13.00
CA VAL A 118 -3.71 18.17 12.71
C VAL A 118 -4.00 16.86 13.43
N GLY A 119 -4.91 16.91 14.40
CA GLY A 119 -5.41 15.73 15.12
C GLY A 119 -6.08 14.73 14.17
N SER A 120 -6.10 13.47 14.60
CA SER A 120 -6.63 12.32 13.88
C SER A 120 -8.00 12.61 13.25
N VAL A 121 -8.09 12.57 11.91
CA VAL A 121 -9.36 12.50 11.20
C VAL A 121 -9.85 11.06 11.29
N SER A 122 -10.64 10.76 12.32
CA SER A 122 -11.42 9.53 12.37
C SER A 122 -12.52 9.63 11.31
N LEU A 123 -12.41 8.84 10.23
CA LEU A 123 -13.58 8.58 9.39
C LEU A 123 -14.61 7.86 10.25
N ASN A 124 -15.73 8.54 10.54
CA ASN A 124 -16.91 7.90 11.11
C ASN A 124 -17.39 6.82 10.15
N LEU A 125 -17.09 5.57 10.50
CA LEU A 125 -17.64 4.37 9.89
C LEU A 125 -19.02 4.13 10.53
N TYR A 126 -20.06 4.70 9.92
CA TYR A 126 -21.40 4.12 9.96
C TYR A 126 -21.64 3.34 8.65
#